data_AF-A0A0C3PBU4-F1
#
_entry.id   AF-A0A0C3PBU4-F1
#
_cell.length_a   1.000
_cell.length_b   1.000
_cell.length_c   1.000
_cell.angle_alpha   90.00
_cell.angle_beta   90.00
_cell.angle_gamma   90.00
#
_symmetry.space_group_name_H-M   'P 1'
#
loop_
_entity.id
_entity.type
_entity.pdbx_description
1 polymer ?
#
loop_
_entity_poly.entity_id
_entity_poly.type
_entity_poly.pdbx_seq_one_letter_code
_entity_poly.pdbx_strand_id
1 'polypeptide(L)'
;MKVEKKEAHISFVSIPQPSEQECAAAAKSMSGLVRAFAWPIHRTPTERRICEYGTKIHLPRTYLATKGEDVRHVRRGTDINQFVHAHYMESPAGEEGKKWTNFVHADEVVARRHEYLGPDPRVAGYFFDKTGEIHIRWWDSFLKDQWMDRDKWMLGVAMDPSGKWVVKEE
;
A
#
# COMPACT_ATOMS: atom_id res chain seq x y z
N MET A 1 -50.39 -1.47 -41.79
CA MET A 1 -49.35 -0.68 -41.10
C MET A 1 -48.21 -1.62 -40.72
N LYS A 2 -47.04 -1.52 -41.35
CA LYS A 2 -45.82 -2.22 -40.91
C LYS A 2 -45.10 -1.29 -39.94
N VAL A 3 -44.88 -1.75 -38.71
CA VAL A 3 -44.10 -1.02 -37.70
C VAL A 3 -42.66 -1.46 -37.84
N GLU A 4 -41.81 -0.61 -38.42
CA GLU A 4 -40.36 -0.79 -38.42
C GLU A 4 -39.82 -0.49 -37.02
N LYS A 5 -39.28 -1.51 -36.35
CA LYS A 5 -38.45 -1.33 -35.17
C LYS A 5 -37.08 -0.80 -35.62
N LYS A 6 -36.83 0.49 -35.38
CA LYS A 6 -35.47 1.04 -35.41
C LYS A 6 -34.74 0.56 -34.15
N GLU A 7 -33.86 -0.42 -34.32
CA GLU A 7 -32.88 -0.78 -33.28
C GLU A 7 -31.89 0.38 -33.13
N ALA A 8 -31.78 0.90 -31.91
CA ALA A 8 -30.81 1.94 -31.58
C ALA A 8 -29.41 1.31 -31.58
N HIS A 9 -28.60 1.65 -32.58
CA HIS A 9 -27.17 1.40 -32.57
C HIS A 9 -26.53 2.23 -31.45
N ILE A 10 -26.29 1.60 -30.30
CA ILE A 10 -25.45 2.19 -29.24
C ILE A 10 -24.01 2.07 -29.75
N SER A 11 -23.46 3.17 -30.26
CA SER A 11 -22.04 3.25 -30.56
C SER A 11 -21.28 3.18 -29.23
N PHE A 12 -20.57 2.08 -28.99
CA PHE A 12 -19.52 2.05 -27.98
C PHE A 12 -18.48 3.11 -28.40
N VAL A 13 -18.47 4.25 -27.70
CA VAL A 13 -17.39 5.23 -27.83
C VAL A 13 -16.13 4.50 -27.39
N SER A 14 -15.26 4.15 -28.35
CA SER A 14 -13.96 3.56 -28.03
C SER A 14 -13.16 4.62 -27.30
N ILE A 15 -12.97 4.45 -25.99
CA ILE A 15 -12.06 5.28 -25.21
C ILE A 15 -10.68 5.08 -25.85
N PRO A 16 -10.00 6.14 -26.31
CA PRO A 16 -8.66 6.00 -26.88
C PRO A 16 -7.75 5.34 -25.85
N GLN A 17 -7.01 4.31 -26.27
CA GLN A 17 -6.00 3.75 -25.38
C GLN A 17 -4.95 4.83 -25.09
N PRO A 18 -4.68 5.15 -23.82
CA PRO A 18 -3.71 6.16 -23.48
C PRO A 18 -2.32 5.76 -23.95
N SER A 19 -1.56 6.75 -24.40
CA SER A 19 -0.15 6.56 -24.75
C SER A 19 0.69 6.21 -23.51
N GLU A 20 1.85 5.60 -23.73
CA GLU A 20 2.82 5.30 -22.66
C GLU A 20 3.27 6.57 -21.91
N GLN A 21 3.39 7.70 -22.62
CA GLN A 21 3.74 8.98 -22.02
C GLN A 21 2.65 9.52 -21.08
N GLU A 22 1.39 9.40 -21.48
CA GLU A 22 0.25 9.79 -20.63
C GLU A 22 0.14 8.89 -19.40
N CYS A 23 0.33 7.58 -19.57
CA CYS A 23 0.41 6.62 -18.46
C CYS A 23 1.54 6.98 -17.49
N ALA A 24 2.74 7.28 -18.00
CA ALA A 24 3.88 7.64 -17.15
C ALA A 24 3.66 8.97 -16.41
N ALA A 25 3.08 9.97 -17.08
CA ALA A 25 2.75 11.25 -16.46
C ALA A 25 1.68 11.10 -15.36
N ALA A 26 0.63 10.32 -15.63
CA ALA A 26 -0.42 10.00 -14.67
C ALA A 26 0.15 9.22 -13.47
N ALA A 27 0.97 8.18 -13.71
CA ALA A 27 1.63 7.42 -12.65
C ALA A 27 2.51 8.31 -11.75
N LYS A 28 3.26 9.25 -12.34
CA LYS A 28 4.06 10.23 -11.59
C LYS A 28 3.20 11.14 -10.72
N SER A 29 2.12 11.68 -11.29
CA SER A 29 1.18 12.55 -10.56
C SER A 29 0.51 11.81 -9.39
N MET A 30 -0.03 10.62 -9.65
CA MET A 30 -0.70 9.79 -8.65
C MET A 30 0.28 9.29 -7.58
N SER A 31 1.52 8.93 -7.94
CA SER A 31 2.57 8.62 -6.96
C SER A 31 2.89 9.82 -6.08
N GLY A 32 2.81 11.05 -6.60
CA GLY A 32 2.89 12.28 -5.80
C GLY A 32 1.79 12.36 -4.74
N LEU A 33 0.55 12.08 -5.14
CA LEU A 33 -0.60 12.06 -4.22
C LEU A 33 -0.46 10.96 -3.16
N VAL A 34 -0.13 9.74 -3.55
CA VAL A 34 0.07 8.62 -2.62
C VAL A 34 1.13 8.94 -1.58
N ARG A 35 2.25 9.54 -1.98
CA ARG A 35 3.30 9.98 -1.04
C ARG A 35 2.84 11.12 -0.13
N ALA A 36 1.97 12.01 -0.61
CA ALA A 36 1.42 13.11 0.18
C ALA A 36 0.44 12.63 1.27
N PHE A 37 -0.35 11.58 0.98
CA PHE A 37 -1.27 10.96 1.94
C PHE A 37 -0.64 9.86 2.80
N ALA A 38 0.59 9.44 2.49
CA ALA A 38 1.29 8.43 3.28
C ALA A 38 1.53 8.92 4.72
N TRP A 39 1.02 8.16 5.70
CA TRP A 39 1.10 8.54 7.09
C TRP A 39 2.32 7.89 7.79
N PRO A 40 3.04 8.62 8.64
CA PRO A 40 4.22 8.10 9.33
C PRO A 40 3.83 7.07 10.39
N ILE A 41 4.45 5.89 10.36
CA ILE A 41 4.07 4.76 11.23
C ILE A 41 4.26 5.04 12.73
N HIS A 42 5.17 5.95 13.07
CA HIS A 42 5.43 6.36 14.46
C HIS A 42 4.37 7.32 15.02
N ARG A 43 3.38 7.74 14.22
CA ARG A 43 2.25 8.56 14.65
C ARG A 43 0.95 7.79 14.50
N THR A 44 0.01 8.08 15.40
CA THR A 44 -1.34 7.49 15.33
C THR A 44 -2.02 7.86 14.01
N PRO A 45 -2.56 6.89 13.27
CA PRO A 45 -3.26 7.15 12.02
C PRO A 45 -4.56 7.92 12.28
N THR A 46 -4.83 8.92 11.45
CA THR A 46 -6.05 9.75 11.52
C THR A 46 -7.20 9.17 10.70
N GLU A 47 -6.87 8.51 9.59
CA GLU A 47 -7.84 7.86 8.73
C GLU A 47 -8.10 6.43 9.19
N ARG A 48 -9.33 5.96 8.98
CA ARG A 48 -9.74 4.59 9.29
C ARG A 48 -9.81 3.78 8.00
N ARG A 49 -9.28 2.56 8.02
CA ARG A 49 -9.40 1.62 6.89
C ARG A 49 -10.02 0.33 7.40
N ILE A 50 -11.33 0.21 7.23
CA ILE A 50 -12.07 -0.96 7.74
C ILE A 50 -11.85 -2.16 6.82
N CYS A 51 -11.47 -3.29 7.42
CA CYS A 51 -11.35 -4.56 6.73
C CYS A 51 -12.74 -5.12 6.40
N GLU A 52 -13.06 -5.29 5.12
CA GLU A 52 -14.40 -5.68 4.68
C GLU A 52 -14.72 -7.17 4.90
N TYR A 53 -13.70 -8.01 4.92
CA TYR A 53 -13.78 -9.46 5.08
C TYR A 53 -12.63 -9.98 5.95
N GLY A 54 -12.76 -11.19 6.48
CA GLY A 54 -11.66 -11.81 7.24
C GLY A 54 -10.55 -12.25 6.31
N THR A 55 -9.31 -11.82 6.57
CA THR A 55 -8.14 -12.15 5.74
C THR A 55 -6.85 -12.16 6.56
N LYS A 56 -5.69 -12.38 5.93
CA LYS A 56 -4.38 -12.21 6.54
C LYS A 56 -3.74 -10.89 6.12
N ILE A 57 -2.86 -10.37 6.96
CA ILE A 57 -2.00 -9.23 6.67
C ILE A 57 -0.54 -9.61 6.86
N HIS A 58 0.29 -9.22 5.91
CA HIS A 58 1.73 -9.39 5.90
C HIS A 58 2.38 -8.15 6.52
N LEU A 59 3.19 -8.39 7.55
CA LEU A 59 3.83 -7.35 8.37
C LEU A 59 5.35 -7.56 8.28
N PRO A 60 6.04 -6.94 7.31
CA PRO A 60 7.50 -7.02 7.19
C PRO A 60 8.19 -6.65 8.50
N ARG A 61 9.22 -7.41 8.87
CA ARG A 61 10.02 -7.12 10.09
C ARG A 61 11.12 -6.10 9.84
N THR A 62 11.59 -6.02 8.60
CA THR A 62 12.66 -5.13 8.17
C THR A 62 12.33 -4.50 6.83
N TYR A 63 13.06 -3.45 6.48
CA TYR A 63 13.07 -2.89 5.14
C TYR A 63 13.26 -3.99 4.08
N LEU A 64 12.39 -3.97 3.05
CA LEU A 64 12.31 -4.99 2.00
C LEU A 64 12.11 -6.43 2.52
N ALA A 65 11.49 -6.58 3.70
CA ALA A 65 11.18 -7.87 4.32
C ALA A 65 12.35 -8.88 4.33
N THR A 66 13.59 -8.39 4.38
CA THR A 66 14.81 -9.19 4.21
C THR A 66 15.02 -10.19 5.34
N LYS A 67 14.41 -9.94 6.51
CA LYS A 67 14.42 -10.83 7.68
C LYS A 67 13.05 -11.46 7.95
N GLY A 68 12.22 -11.52 6.90
CA GLY A 68 10.88 -12.09 6.94
C GLY A 68 9.81 -11.11 7.38
N GLU A 69 8.65 -11.69 7.65
CA GLU A 69 7.41 -10.98 7.96
C GLU A 69 6.62 -11.78 8.99
N ASP A 70 5.80 -11.07 9.77
CA ASP A 70 4.74 -11.66 10.55
C ASP A 70 3.48 -11.73 9.70
N VAL A 71 2.80 -12.87 9.70
CA VAL A 71 1.48 -13.01 9.07
C VAL A 71 0.43 -13.10 10.17
N ARG A 72 -0.52 -12.16 10.18
CA ARG A 72 -1.57 -12.08 11.19
C ARG A 72 -2.95 -12.13 10.56
N HIS A 73 -3.91 -12.75 11.25
CA HIS A 73 -5.29 -12.75 10.81
C HIS A 73 -6.00 -11.47 11.23
N VAL A 74 -6.65 -10.80 10.28
CA VAL A 74 -7.48 -9.61 10.48
C VAL A 74 -8.93 -9.99 10.25
N ARG A 75 -9.78 -9.70 11.25
CA ARG A 75 -11.21 -9.98 11.15
C ARG A 75 -11.93 -8.85 10.39
N ARG A 76 -13.06 -9.20 9.79
CA ARG A 76 -14.00 -8.21 9.25
C ARG A 76 -14.35 -7.17 10.33
N GLY A 77 -14.36 -5.89 9.94
CA GLY A 77 -14.64 -4.76 10.81
C GLY A 77 -13.42 -4.19 11.53
N THR A 78 -12.27 -4.88 11.51
CA THR A 78 -11.04 -4.36 12.10
C THR A 78 -10.55 -3.14 11.33
N ASP A 79 -10.11 -2.11 12.05
CA ASP A 79 -9.42 -0.96 11.47
C ASP A 79 -7.96 -1.33 11.20
N ILE A 80 -7.62 -1.51 9.92
CA ILE A 80 -6.32 -1.98 9.46
C ILE A 80 -5.23 -0.96 9.82
N ASN A 81 -5.51 0.34 9.71
CA ASN A 81 -4.55 1.39 10.04
C ASN A 81 -4.14 1.29 11.52
N GLN A 82 -5.13 1.19 12.42
CA GLN A 82 -4.86 1.05 13.86
C GLN A 82 -4.18 -0.27 14.20
N PHE A 83 -4.56 -1.36 13.54
CA PHE A 83 -3.94 -2.67 13.71
C PHE A 83 -2.45 -2.64 13.34
N VAL A 84 -2.10 -2.05 12.19
CA VAL A 84 -0.72 -1.91 11.71
C VAL A 84 0.08 -1.00 12.63
N HIS A 85 -0.48 0.15 13.02
CA HIS A 85 0.18 1.06 13.98
C HIS A 85 0.48 0.36 15.30
N ALA A 86 -0.50 -0.33 15.89
CA ALA A 86 -0.30 -1.05 17.15
C ALA A 86 0.82 -2.09 17.03
N HIS A 87 0.82 -2.89 15.96
CA HIS A 87 1.87 -3.88 15.72
C HIS A 87 3.28 -3.25 15.68
N TYR A 88 3.44 -2.13 14.99
CA TYR A 88 4.77 -1.53 14.78
C TYR A 88 5.25 -0.61 15.91
N MET A 89 4.36 -0.29 16.86
CA MET A 89 4.70 0.45 18.07
C MET A 89 5.11 -0.46 19.23
N GLU A 90 4.86 -1.77 19.13
CA GLU A 90 5.36 -2.75 20.09
C GLU A 90 6.89 -2.87 20.03
N SER A 91 7.48 -3.11 21.19
CA SER A 91 8.86 -3.57 21.31
C SER A 91 8.95 -5.05 20.92
N PRO A 92 9.97 -5.48 20.16
CA PRO A 92 10.15 -6.87 19.80
C PRO A 92 10.61 -7.65 21.04
N ALA A 93 9.65 -8.19 21.80
CA ALA A 93 9.96 -9.09 22.91
C ALA A 93 10.70 -10.33 22.39
N GLY A 94 11.87 -10.64 22.97
CA GLY A 94 12.66 -11.83 22.62
C GLY A 94 13.54 -11.72 21.38
N GLU A 95 13.79 -10.50 20.87
CA GLU A 95 14.77 -10.26 19.79
C GLU A 95 16.08 -9.63 20.27
N GLU A 96 16.32 -9.61 21.58
CA GLU A 96 17.59 -9.24 22.19
C GLU A 96 18.74 -10.05 21.56
N GLY A 97 19.70 -9.35 20.93
CA GLY A 97 20.85 -9.96 20.26
C GLY A 97 20.72 -10.21 18.75
N LYS A 98 19.58 -9.90 18.12
CA LYS A 98 19.49 -9.92 16.64
C LYS A 98 20.17 -8.69 16.04
N LYS A 99 21.22 -8.90 15.23
CA LYS A 99 21.92 -7.84 14.47
C LYS A 99 21.10 -7.35 13.28
N TRP A 100 20.04 -6.60 13.52
CA TRP A 100 19.28 -5.89 12.48
C TRP A 100 19.65 -4.41 12.48
N THR A 101 19.58 -3.78 11.30
CA THR A 101 19.84 -2.35 11.17
C THR A 101 18.67 -1.58 11.77
N ASN A 102 18.89 -0.97 12.94
CA ASN A 102 18.00 0.05 13.49
C ASN A 102 18.33 1.39 12.81
N PHE A 103 17.33 2.02 12.18
CA PHE A 103 17.51 3.28 11.45
C PHE A 103 17.29 4.54 12.30
N VAL A 104 16.91 4.40 13.57
CA VAL A 104 16.55 5.52 14.47
C VAL A 104 17.53 5.65 15.65
N HIS A 105 17.84 4.56 16.34
CA HIS A 105 18.76 4.54 17.49
C HIS A 105 19.80 3.45 17.36
N ALA A 106 21.08 3.82 17.45
CA ALA A 106 22.19 2.86 17.49
C ALA A 106 22.29 2.14 18.85
N ASP A 107 21.75 2.74 19.92
CA ASP A 107 22.04 2.38 21.31
C ASP A 107 21.04 1.38 21.94
N GLU A 108 20.20 0.72 21.13
CA GLU A 108 19.27 -0.35 21.56
C GLU A 108 18.31 0.01 22.72
N VAL A 109 18.13 1.30 23.04
CA VAL A 109 17.20 1.76 24.08
C VAL A 109 15.76 1.56 23.61
N VAL A 110 15.19 0.38 23.90
CA VAL A 110 13.81 -0.05 23.58
C VAL A 110 13.45 0.20 22.11
N ALA A 111 14.15 -0.50 21.21
CA ALA A 111 13.84 -0.45 19.78
C ALA A 111 12.39 -0.86 19.53
N ARG A 112 11.66 -0.09 18.72
CA ARG A 112 10.32 -0.45 18.24
C ARG A 112 10.41 -1.11 16.87
N ARG A 113 9.44 -1.97 16.53
CA ARG A 113 9.46 -2.71 15.26
C ARG A 113 9.56 -1.79 14.03
N HIS A 114 8.94 -0.60 14.04
CA HIS A 114 9.04 0.31 12.90
C HIS A 114 10.45 0.84 12.61
N GLU A 115 11.34 0.87 13.59
CA GLU A 115 12.70 1.42 13.44
C GLU A 115 13.57 0.56 12.50
N TYR A 116 13.13 -0.65 12.19
CA TYR A 116 13.78 -1.56 11.25
C TYR A 116 13.22 -1.48 9.82
N LEU A 117 12.15 -0.73 9.60
CA LEU A 117 11.49 -0.59 8.29
C LEU A 117 12.13 0.47 7.39
N GLY A 118 12.97 1.33 7.98
CA GLY A 118 13.60 2.45 7.31
C GLY A 118 13.73 3.65 8.26
N PRO A 119 14.43 4.71 7.83
CA PRO A 119 14.61 5.94 8.60
C PRO A 119 13.36 6.83 8.72
N ASP A 120 12.43 6.84 7.75
CA ASP A 120 11.13 7.51 7.90
C ASP A 120 10.01 6.71 7.19
N PRO A 121 9.65 5.53 7.74
CA PRO A 121 8.71 4.63 7.12
C PRO A 121 7.27 5.14 7.25
N ARG A 122 6.57 5.17 6.11
CA ARG A 122 5.18 5.62 5.99
C ARG A 122 4.33 4.59 5.30
N VAL A 123 3.10 4.42 5.79
CA VAL A 123 2.12 3.57 5.14
C VAL A 123 1.46 4.39 4.02
N ALA A 124 1.76 4.00 2.78
CA ALA A 124 1.23 4.62 1.57
C ALA A 124 -0.10 4.00 1.11
N GLY A 125 -0.44 2.83 1.62
CA GLY A 125 -1.70 2.14 1.36
C GLY A 125 -1.58 0.64 1.56
N TYR A 126 -2.58 -0.07 1.06
CA TYR A 126 -2.66 -1.52 1.12
C TYR A 126 -2.87 -2.09 -0.29
N PHE A 127 -2.30 -3.25 -0.54
CA PHE A 127 -2.53 -4.04 -1.73
C PHE A 127 -3.19 -5.36 -1.31
N PHE A 128 -4.23 -5.75 -2.03
CA PHE A 128 -4.91 -7.03 -1.82
C PHE A 128 -4.48 -7.93 -2.96
N ASP A 129 -3.84 -9.05 -2.63
CA ASP A 129 -3.39 -10.00 -3.64
C ASP A 129 -4.57 -10.81 -4.21
N LYS A 130 -4.28 -11.74 -5.13
CA LYS A 130 -5.28 -12.62 -5.75
C LYS A 130 -5.97 -13.56 -4.76
N THR A 131 -5.39 -13.78 -3.58
CA THR A 131 -5.96 -14.58 -2.50
C THR A 131 -6.74 -13.73 -1.49
N GLY A 132 -6.68 -12.41 -1.63
CA GLY A 132 -7.30 -11.42 -0.75
C GLY A 132 -6.46 -11.09 0.49
N GLU A 133 -5.21 -11.56 0.57
CA GLU A 133 -4.26 -11.24 1.64
C GLU A 133 -3.74 -9.80 1.47
N ILE A 134 -3.51 -9.13 2.60
CA ILE A 134 -3.18 -7.71 2.67
C ILE A 134 -1.68 -7.53 2.75
N HIS A 135 -1.13 -6.77 1.81
CA HIS A 135 0.26 -6.32 1.80
C HIS A 135 0.32 -4.82 2.05
N ILE A 136 1.31 -4.36 2.80
CA ILE A 136 1.49 -2.94 3.10
C ILE A 136 2.35 -2.30 2.02
N ARG A 137 1.83 -1.25 1.38
CA ARG A 137 2.63 -0.37 0.52
C ARG A 137 3.33 0.65 1.39
N TRP A 138 4.65 0.63 1.36
CA TRP A 138 5.49 1.55 2.12
C TRP A 138 6.03 2.66 1.23
N TRP A 139 6.18 3.84 1.83
CA TRP A 139 6.97 4.96 1.35
C TRP A 139 7.94 5.38 2.44
N ASP A 140 9.22 5.43 2.15
CA ASP A 140 10.21 6.02 3.05
C ASP A 140 10.59 7.42 2.55
N SER A 141 10.22 8.45 3.30
CA SER A 141 10.46 9.84 2.89
C SER A 141 11.90 10.30 3.04
N PHE A 142 12.75 9.57 3.77
CA PHE A 142 14.16 9.89 3.87
C PHE A 142 14.95 9.22 2.72
N LEU A 143 14.75 7.91 2.51
CA LEU A 143 15.33 7.16 1.39
C LEU A 143 14.73 7.52 0.02
N LYS A 144 13.58 8.20 0.01
CA LYS A 144 12.81 8.53 -1.20
C LYS A 144 12.37 7.30 -2.00
N ASP A 145 12.04 6.23 -1.28
CA ASP A 145 11.82 4.91 -1.85
C ASP A 145 10.44 4.33 -1.54
N GLN A 146 9.84 3.66 -2.52
CA GLN A 146 8.59 2.93 -2.40
C GLN A 146 8.86 1.42 -2.41
N TRP A 147 8.32 0.68 -1.45
CA TRP A 147 8.54 -0.76 -1.34
C TRP A 147 7.35 -1.52 -0.76
N MET A 148 7.22 -2.79 -1.14
CA MET A 148 6.17 -3.70 -0.72
C MET A 148 6.80 -5.09 -0.70
N ASP A 149 6.62 -5.83 0.39
CA ASP A 149 7.28 -7.12 0.61
C ASP A 149 8.80 -7.03 0.41
N ARG A 150 9.36 -7.76 -0.57
CA ARG A 150 10.80 -7.79 -0.88
C ARG A 150 11.23 -6.87 -2.01
N ASP A 151 10.28 -6.20 -2.64
CA ASP A 151 10.50 -5.51 -3.90
C ASP A 151 10.19 -4.02 -3.82
N LYS A 152 10.79 -3.28 -4.75
CA LYS A 152 10.36 -1.93 -5.06
C LYS A 152 9.06 -2.02 -5.84
N TRP A 153 8.05 -1.26 -5.43
CA TRP A 153 6.81 -1.20 -6.18
C TRP A 153 6.71 0.13 -6.93
N MET A 154 6.10 0.06 -8.11
CA MET A 154 5.69 1.23 -8.88
C MET A 154 4.17 1.26 -8.97
N LEU A 155 3.61 2.47 -8.98
CA LEU A 155 2.18 2.64 -9.06
C LEU A 155 1.72 2.46 -10.52
N GLY A 156 0.99 1.36 -10.77
CA GLY A 156 0.29 1.16 -12.03
C GLY A 156 -0.93 2.08 -12.12
N VAL A 157 -1.17 2.66 -13.29
CA VAL A 157 -2.37 3.46 -13.57
C VAL A 157 -3.13 2.89 -14.75
N ALA A 158 -4.45 3.04 -14.72
CA ALA A 158 -5.33 2.76 -15.82
C ALA A 158 -6.36 3.88 -15.94
N MET A 159 -6.94 4.05 -17.12
CA MET A 159 -8.08 4.92 -17.31
C MET A 159 -9.35 4.11 -17.10
N ASP A 160 -10.25 4.59 -16.24
CA ASP A 160 -11.54 3.97 -16.02
C ASP A 160 -12.51 4.28 -17.20
N PRO A 161 -13.70 3.64 -17.26
CA PRO A 161 -14.68 3.91 -18.31
C PRO A 161 -15.19 5.35 -18.36
N SER A 162 -14.97 6.15 -17.32
CA SER A 162 -15.32 7.57 -17.27
C SER A 162 -14.21 8.49 -17.79
N GLY A 163 -13.07 7.91 -18.22
CA GLY A 163 -11.91 8.66 -18.70
C GLY A 163 -11.03 9.21 -17.55
N LYS A 164 -11.21 8.72 -16.32
CA LYS A 164 -10.42 9.15 -15.16
C LYS A 164 -9.28 8.18 -14.89
N TRP A 165 -8.10 8.73 -14.60
CA TRP A 165 -6.96 7.93 -14.12
C TRP A 165 -7.23 7.35 -12.74
N VAL A 166 -7.10 6.04 -12.62
CA VAL A 166 -7.25 5.26 -11.39
C VAL A 166 -5.99 4.43 -11.16
N VAL A 167 -5.71 4.12 -9.89
CA VAL A 167 -4.64 3.19 -9.54
C VAL A 167 -5.09 1.80 -9.98
N LYS A 168 -4.26 1.12 -10.75
CA LYS A 168 -4.50 -0.27 -11.13
C LYS A 168 -4.10 -1.16 -9.95
N GLU A 169 -5.04 -1.95 -9.45
CA GLU A 169 -4.74 -3.09 -8.58
C GLU A 169 -4.54 -4.30 -9.52
N GLU A 170 -3.36 -4.94 -9.45
CA GLU A 170 -2.96 -6.04 -10.35
C GLU A 170 -3.36 -7.44 -9.86
#